data_AF-A0A0N7A9B1-F1
#
_entry.id   AF-A0A0N7A9B1-F1
#
_cell.length_a   1.000
_cell.length_b   1.000
_cell.length_c   1.000
_cell.angle_alpha   90.00
_cell.angle_beta   90.00
_cell.angle_gamma   90.00
#
_symmetry.space_group_name_H-M   'P 1'
#
loop_
_entity.id
_entity.type
_entity.pdbx_description
1 polymer ?
#
loop_
_entity_poly.entity_id
_entity_poly.type
_entity_poly.pdbx_seq_one_letter_code
_entity_poly.pdbx_strand_id
1 'polypeptide(L)'
;TITSQREAYVDFTMPIMNLGISILYKKPTKAPPSLFSFLSPFTNNVWLHLIGAYIIVSLLLFIVGRLCPAEWNNPYPCIEEAEMLENQLTLKNAFWFSIGSIMQQGSEIAPIGISTR
;
A
#
# COMPACT_ATOMS: atom_id res chain seq x y z
N THR A 1 -22.37 55.34 0.29
CA THR A 1 -21.91 54.65 -0.92
C THR A 1 -22.28 55.49 -2.12
N ILE A 2 -21.29 55.79 -2.95
CA ILE A 2 -21.47 56.49 -4.23
C ILE A 2 -22.07 55.45 -5.19
N THR A 3 -23.29 55.70 -5.64
CA THR A 3 -24.05 54.83 -6.54
C THR A 3 -24.73 55.71 -7.57
N SER A 4 -24.79 55.27 -8.84
CA SER A 4 -25.30 56.07 -9.96
C SER A 4 -26.68 56.72 -9.70
N GLN A 5 -27.62 56.01 -9.07
CA GLN A 5 -28.95 56.57 -8.75
C GLN A 5 -28.92 57.73 -7.76
N ARG A 6 -27.94 57.75 -6.84
CA ARG A 6 -27.81 58.80 -5.81
C ARG A 6 -27.11 60.04 -6.34
N GLU A 7 -26.17 59.86 -7.26
CA GLU A 7 -25.43 60.95 -7.91
C GLU A 7 -26.31 61.86 -8.76
N ALA A 8 -27.47 61.38 -9.22
CA ALA A 8 -28.44 62.18 -9.99
C ALA A 8 -29.13 63.29 -9.18
N TYR A 9 -29.11 63.24 -7.85
CA TYR A 9 -29.83 64.19 -6.97
C TYR A 9 -28.90 64.98 -6.04
N VAL A 10 -27.67 64.52 -5.83
CA VAL A 10 -26.71 65.11 -4.90
C VAL A 10 -25.27 64.92 -5.39
N ASP A 11 -24.42 65.93 -5.18
CA ASP A 11 -22.98 65.87 -5.47
C ASP A 11 -22.21 65.21 -4.30
N PHE A 12 -21.18 64.42 -4.63
CA PHE A 12 -20.32 63.74 -3.66
C PHE A 12 -18.89 64.31 -3.68
N THR A 13 -18.22 64.31 -2.53
CA THR A 13 -16.79 64.61 -2.41
C THR A 13 -15.93 63.37 -2.72
N MET A 14 -14.60 63.55 -2.82
CA MET A 14 -13.69 62.43 -3.04
C MET A 14 -13.76 61.42 -1.89
N PRO A 15 -13.79 60.10 -2.18
CA PRO A 15 -13.92 59.08 -1.15
C PRO A 15 -12.71 59.06 -0.22
N ILE A 16 -12.97 59.04 1.09
CA ILE A 16 -11.95 59.00 2.14
C ILE A 16 -11.45 57.57 2.41
N MET A 17 -12.28 56.56 2.10
CA MET A 17 -11.98 55.14 2.31
C MET A 17 -12.60 54.28 1.21
N ASN A 18 -11.82 53.35 0.65
CA ASN A 18 -12.28 52.39 -0.35
C ASN A 18 -12.68 51.08 0.34
N LEU A 19 -13.97 50.78 0.33
CA LEU A 19 -14.53 49.53 0.84
C LEU A 19 -15.14 48.74 -0.32
N GLY A 20 -15.02 47.42 -0.27
CA GLY A 20 -15.59 46.50 -1.25
C GLY A 20 -16.41 45.39 -0.58
N ILE A 21 -17.11 44.60 -1.38
CA ILE A 21 -17.85 43.44 -0.89
C ILE A 21 -16.85 42.30 -0.66
N SER A 22 -16.82 41.73 0.54
CA SER A 22 -16.01 40.57 0.88
C SER A 22 -16.89 39.47 1.46
N ILE A 23 -16.48 38.20 1.27
CA ILE A 23 -17.18 37.05 1.82
C ILE A 23 -16.53 36.70 3.15
N LEU A 24 -17.26 36.94 4.23
CA LEU A 24 -16.91 36.45 5.55
C LEU A 24 -17.47 35.04 5.72
N TYR A 25 -16.61 34.07 6.01
CA TYR A 25 -17.04 32.72 6.37
C TYR A 25 -16.24 32.22 7.58
N LYS A 26 -16.84 31.26 8.30
CA LYS A 26 -16.20 30.64 9.46
C LYS A 26 -14.97 29.85 9.00
N LYS A 27 -13.82 30.09 9.63
CA LYS A 27 -12.61 29.31 9.40
C LYS A 27 -12.91 27.81 9.56
N PRO A 28 -12.62 26.97 8.55
CA PRO A 28 -12.85 25.54 8.66
C PRO A 28 -11.97 24.96 9.76
N THR A 29 -12.57 24.20 10.67
CA THR A 29 -11.85 23.43 11.68
C THR A 29 -11.21 22.22 11.00
N LYS A 30 -9.90 22.03 11.18
CA LYS A 30 -9.21 20.84 10.67
C LYS A 30 -9.87 19.59 11.28
N ALA A 31 -10.25 18.64 10.44
CA ALA A 31 -10.70 17.35 10.92
C ALA A 31 -9.56 16.66 11.70
N PRO A 32 -9.86 15.94 12.79
CA PRO A 32 -8.84 15.15 13.47
C PRO A 32 -8.24 14.12 12.49
N PRO A 33 -6.94 13.81 12.58
CA PRO A 33 -6.33 12.81 11.72
C PRO A 33 -6.99 11.45 11.96
N SER A 34 -7.31 10.74 10.87
CA SER A 34 -7.82 9.37 10.98
C SER A 34 -6.67 8.42 11.36
N LEU A 35 -6.97 7.40 12.18
CA LEU A 35 -5.98 6.40 12.61
C LEU A 35 -5.34 5.65 11.42
N PHE A 36 -6.10 5.46 10.35
CA PHE A 36 -5.70 4.74 9.15
C PHE A 36 -5.26 5.66 8.01
N SER A 37 -4.89 6.91 8.31
CA SER A 37 -4.45 7.87 7.29
C SER A 37 -3.22 7.38 6.52
N PHE A 38 -2.44 6.45 7.07
CA PHE A 38 -1.29 5.86 6.37
C PHE A 38 -1.69 4.91 5.22
N LEU A 39 -2.92 4.37 5.20
CA LEU A 39 -3.44 3.59 4.08
C LEU A 39 -4.02 4.47 2.96
N SER A 40 -4.29 5.75 3.24
CA SER A 40 -4.90 6.70 2.30
C SER A 40 -4.15 6.95 0.98
N PRO A 41 -2.81 6.74 0.87
CA PRO A 41 -2.13 6.88 -0.41
C PRO A 41 -2.63 5.91 -1.49
N PHE A 42 -3.27 4.80 -1.12
CA PHE A 42 -3.85 3.83 -2.04
C PHE A 42 -5.34 3.62 -1.81
N THR A 43 -6.10 3.42 -2.89
CA THR A 43 -7.53 3.09 -2.82
C THR A 43 -7.75 1.69 -2.25
N ASN A 44 -8.87 1.47 -1.56
CA ASN A 44 -9.27 0.17 -1.02
C ASN A 44 -9.20 -0.98 -2.05
N ASN A 45 -9.51 -0.70 -3.32
CA ASN A 45 -9.39 -1.69 -4.39
C ASN A 45 -7.95 -2.21 -4.53
N VAL A 46 -6.94 -1.33 -4.49
CA VAL A 46 -5.53 -1.72 -4.62
C VAL A 46 -5.12 -2.64 -3.48
N TRP A 47 -5.56 -2.35 -2.25
CA TRP A 47 -5.32 -3.20 -1.09
C TRP A 47 -5.92 -4.60 -1.24
N LEU A 48 -7.13 -4.72 -1.78
CA LEU A 48 -7.75 -6.02 -2.06
C LEU A 48 -6.97 -6.82 -3.11
N HIS A 49 -6.52 -6.16 -4.19
CA HIS A 49 -5.70 -6.80 -5.21
C HIS A 49 -4.34 -7.24 -4.67
N LEU A 50 -3.73 -6.44 -3.78
CA LEU A 50 -2.46 -6.78 -3.12
C LEU A 50 -2.59 -8.05 -2.28
N ILE A 51 -3.64 -8.14 -1.44
CA ILE A 51 -3.91 -9.33 -0.62
C ILE A 51 -4.19 -10.55 -1.51
N GLY A 52 -4.97 -10.39 -2.58
CA GLY A 52 -5.25 -11.45 -3.54
C GLY A 52 -3.99 -11.98 -4.23
N ALA A 53 -3.15 -11.08 -4.76
CA ALA A 53 -1.88 -11.44 -5.40
C ALA A 53 -0.94 -12.15 -4.41
N TYR A 54 -0.85 -11.67 -3.17
CA TYR A 54 -0.04 -12.29 -2.11
C TYR A 54 -0.45 -13.75 -1.85
N ILE A 55 -1.75 -14.03 -1.73
CA ILE A 55 -2.26 -15.38 -1.51
C ILE A 55 -1.97 -16.27 -2.73
N ILE A 56 -2.23 -15.78 -3.93
CA ILE A 56 -2.00 -16.53 -5.18
C ILE A 56 -0.53 -16.89 -5.33
N VAL A 57 0.39 -15.93 -5.16
CA VAL A 57 1.83 -16.16 -5.28
C VAL A 57 2.32 -17.16 -4.23
N SER A 58 1.87 -17.04 -2.99
CA SER A 58 2.25 -17.98 -1.92
C SER A 58 1.80 -19.42 -2.22
N LEU A 59 0.58 -19.58 -2.75
CA LEU A 59 0.04 -20.89 -3.16
C LEU A 59 0.77 -21.46 -4.37
N LEU A 60 1.07 -20.62 -5.38
CA LEU A 60 1.83 -21.04 -6.55
C LEU A 60 3.24 -21.50 -6.16
N LEU A 61 3.93 -20.75 -5.30
CA LEU A 61 5.24 -21.15 -4.78
C LEU A 61 5.18 -22.49 -4.03
N PHE A 62 4.16 -22.71 -3.21
CA PHE A 62 3.96 -23.99 -2.54
C PHE A 62 3.74 -25.15 -3.53
N ILE A 63 2.89 -24.97 -4.54
CA ILE A 63 2.59 -26.01 -5.54
C ILE A 63 3.83 -26.31 -6.38
N VAL A 64 4.49 -25.29 -6.92
CA VAL A 64 5.69 -25.46 -7.76
C VAL A 64 6.84 -26.06 -6.94
N GLY A 65 7.00 -25.63 -5.69
CA GLY A 65 7.98 -26.21 -4.77
C GLY A 65 7.79 -27.71 -4.54
N ARG A 66 6.53 -28.18 -4.44
CA ARG A 66 6.23 -29.61 -4.29
C ARG A 66 6.46 -30.42 -5.57
N LEU A 67 6.19 -29.82 -6.73
CA LEU A 67 6.37 -30.47 -8.03
C LEU A 67 7.83 -30.49 -8.49
N CYS A 68 8.67 -29.57 -8.02
CA CYS A 68 10.07 -29.48 -8.41
C CYS A 68 10.92 -30.50 -7.64
N PRO A 69 11.53 -31.51 -8.31
CA PRO A 69 12.37 -32.50 -7.62
C PRO A 69 13.61 -31.87 -6.98
N ALA A 70 14.13 -30.79 -7.56
CA ALA A 70 15.34 -30.10 -7.07
C ALA A 70 15.15 -29.37 -5.73
N GLU A 71 13.90 -29.14 -5.30
CA GLU A 71 13.60 -28.55 -3.99
C GLU A 71 13.65 -29.57 -2.84
N TRP A 72 13.63 -30.86 -3.16
CA TRP A 72 13.68 -31.94 -2.19
C TRP A 72 15.13 -32.22 -1.81
N ASN A 73 15.48 -31.88 -0.58
CA ASN A 73 16.84 -31.97 -0.08
C ASN A 73 16.96 -33.01 1.03
N ASN A 74 18.13 -33.62 1.12
CA ASN A 74 18.46 -34.55 2.18
C ASN A 74 18.83 -33.77 3.46
N PRO A 75 18.10 -33.93 4.57
CA PRO A 75 18.44 -33.26 5.84
C PRO A 75 19.76 -33.75 6.45
N TYR A 76 20.22 -34.95 6.09
CA TYR A 76 21.45 -35.56 6.61
C TYR A 76 22.47 -35.78 5.47
N PRO A 77 23.33 -34.80 5.16
CA PRO A 77 24.27 -34.87 4.04
C PRO A 77 25.33 -35.98 4.16
N CYS A 78 25.48 -36.58 5.35
CA CYS A 78 26.42 -37.68 5.60
C CYS A 78 25.87 -39.07 5.21
N ILE A 79 24.59 -39.17 4.84
CA ILE A 79 23.94 -40.42 4.43
C ILE A 79 23.58 -40.29 2.95
N GLU A 80 24.22 -41.08 2.08
CA GLU A 80 24.05 -40.98 0.62
C GLU A 80 22.62 -41.33 0.16
N GLU A 81 22.00 -42.31 0.82
CA GLU A 81 20.62 -42.74 0.57
C GLU A 81 19.74 -42.41 1.79
N ALA A 82 19.16 -41.22 1.81
CA ALA A 82 18.20 -40.84 2.85
C ALA A 82 16.81 -41.43 2.57
N GLU A 83 16.20 -42.03 3.59
CA GLU A 83 14.84 -42.59 3.53
C GLU A 83 13.76 -41.51 3.39
N MET A 84 14.06 -40.26 3.79
CA MET A 84 13.14 -39.12 3.71
C MET A 84 13.83 -37.87 3.17
N LEU A 85 13.17 -37.20 2.22
CA LEU A 85 13.57 -35.90 1.68
C LEU A 85 12.68 -34.81 2.26
N GLU A 86 13.28 -33.67 2.57
CA GLU A 86 12.57 -32.51 3.11
C GLU A 86 12.49 -31.38 2.08
N ASN A 87 11.38 -30.66 2.12
CA ASN A 87 11.15 -29.49 1.29
C ASN A 87 10.88 -28.27 2.18
N GLN A 88 11.75 -27.28 2.09
CA GLN A 88 11.67 -26.04 2.87
C GLN A 88 10.45 -25.18 2.52
N LEU A 89 9.90 -25.30 1.30
CA LEU A 89 8.70 -24.58 0.84
C LEU A 89 7.43 -25.27 1.34
N THR A 90 7.28 -25.34 2.67
CA THR A 90 5.98 -25.66 3.28
C THR A 90 4.99 -24.50 3.06
N LEU A 91 3.69 -24.75 3.23
CA LEU A 91 2.68 -23.70 3.02
C LEU A 91 2.94 -22.46 3.89
N LYS A 92 3.25 -22.67 5.17
CA LYS A 92 3.58 -21.57 6.12
C LYS A 92 4.83 -20.82 5.67
N ASN A 93 5.85 -21.56 5.23
CA ASN A 93 7.11 -20.99 4.77
C ASN A 93 6.95 -20.21 3.47
N ALA A 94 6.07 -20.64 2.55
CA ALA A 94 5.77 -19.91 1.32
C ALA A 94 5.08 -18.56 1.60
N PHE A 95 4.16 -18.51 2.57
CA PHE A 95 3.58 -17.24 3.05
C PHE A 95 4.64 -16.36 3.73
N TRP A 96 5.51 -16.93 4.57
CA TRP A 96 6.59 -16.20 5.23
C TRP A 96 7.62 -15.63 4.24
N PHE A 97 8.01 -16.41 3.24
CA PHE A 97 8.88 -15.98 2.15
C PHE A 97 8.26 -14.81 1.37
N SER A 98 6.97 -14.92 1.04
CA SER A 98 6.24 -13.90 0.27
C SER A 98 6.13 -12.59 1.04
N ILE A 99 5.89 -12.63 2.37
CA ILE A 99 5.80 -11.41 3.17
C ILE A 99 7.18 -10.74 3.36
N GLY A 100 8.23 -11.54 3.59
CA GLY A 100 9.61 -11.03 3.68
C GLY A 100 10.09 -10.37 2.39
N SER A 101 9.65 -10.91 1.24
CA SER A 101 9.93 -10.34 -0.09
C SER A 101 9.22 -9.01 -0.32
N ILE A 102 7.94 -8.90 0.03
CA ILE A 102 7.17 -7.65 -0.09
C ILE A 102 7.74 -6.55 0.82
N MET A 103 8.13 -6.91 2.04
CA MET A 103 8.66 -5.96 3.02
C MET A 103 10.14 -5.62 2.82
N GLN A 104 10.81 -6.19 1.80
CA GLN A 104 12.23 -5.99 1.50
C GLN A 104 13.15 -6.37 2.68
N GLN A 105 12.71 -7.27 3.56
CA GLN A 105 13.50 -7.75 4.70
C GLN A 105 14.27 -9.04 4.35
N GLY A 106 13.90 -9.71 3.27
CA GLY A 106 14.42 -11.03 2.93
C GLY A 106 13.85 -12.12 3.83
N SER A 107 14.27 -13.36 3.59
CA SER A 107 13.92 -14.50 4.43
C SER A 107 15.07 -15.50 4.41
N GLU A 108 15.19 -16.29 5.48
CA GLU A 108 16.20 -17.38 5.57
C GLU A 108 15.89 -18.54 4.61
N ILE A 109 14.66 -18.58 4.11
CA ILE A 109 14.15 -19.60 3.19
C ILE A 109 14.36 -19.08 1.78
N ALA A 110 14.94 -19.90 0.91
CA ALA A 110 15.22 -19.48 -0.46
C ALA A 110 14.94 -20.62 -1.45
N PRO A 111 14.28 -20.35 -2.57
CA PRO A 111 14.09 -21.36 -3.61
C PRO A 111 15.43 -21.81 -4.19
N ILE A 112 15.56 -23.12 -4.36
CA ILE A 112 16.76 -23.81 -4.85
C ILE A 112 16.59 -24.19 -6.34
N GLY A 113 15.40 -24.65 -6.70
CA GLY A 113 15.07 -25.09 -8.06
C GLY A 113 14.98 -23.93 -9.04
N ILE A 114 15.25 -24.18 -10.32
CA ILE A 114 15.17 -23.13 -11.36
C ILE A 114 13.73 -22.64 -11.59
N SER A 115 12.74 -23.51 -11.36
CA SER A 115 11.32 -23.19 -11.57
C SER A 115 10.69 -22.40 -10.43
N THR A 116 11.30 -22.44 -9.25
CA THR A 116 10.84 -21.77 -8.02
C THR A 116 11.55 -20.44 -7.76
N ARG A 117 12.62 -20.16 -8.51
CA ARG A 117 13.49 -18.97 -8.41
C ARG A 117 13.02 -17.84 -9.29
#